data_AF-A0A1D2S1Q3-F1
#
_entry.id   AF-A0A1D2S1Q3-F1
#
_cell.length_a   1.000
_cell.length_b   1.000
_cell.length_c   1.000
_cell.angle_alpha   90.00
_cell.angle_beta   90.00
_cell.angle_gamma   90.00
#
_symmetry.space_group_name_H-M   'P 1'
#
loop_
_entity.id
_entity.type
_entity.pdbx_description
1 polymer ?
#
loop_
_entity_poly.entity_id
_entity_poly.type
_entity_poly.pdbx_seq_one_letter_code
_entity_poly.pdbx_strand_id
1 'polypeptide(L)'
;MKTDCFFHGLRRRTLLGLPAALWLATPALAQPDILAVIGKEHYLFPGWGTTDAPDWPAIDASVARVAEVRRRLAARGIVLVAPVLPSKKLFYADKLVGDDRLTPEMLGRYAGIRDRLAAAQVPGFDVEALLRTVQARGEAVYYRTDQHWTQAAADAVAEATAALIRQLVPQLAGNPGTGMALGTVAKERRYGDLAERFLTPEQRRAAGREVFTVRRATQQAGLLDSARAPVHVTGNSMVQPYFGFPQKLSNVLDRPVSVNWKPGDVGFWVVLMEYLESAAFRAEPPQAIVWQLFEPNFHLGPDAKGLWDSASLISEQDWSRRLAAALP
;
A
#
# COMPACT_ATOMS: atom_id res chain seq x y z
N MET A 1 -3.56 -5.31 -99.52
CA MET A 1 -4.82 -4.94 -98.80
C MET A 1 -4.62 -5.38 -97.36
N LYS A 2 -4.59 -4.41 -96.45
CA LYS A 2 -4.17 -4.44 -95.02
C LYS A 2 -4.89 -5.56 -94.23
N THR A 3 -4.34 -6.23 -93.22
CA THR A 3 -3.20 -5.91 -92.33
C THR A 3 -2.72 -7.17 -91.57
N ASP A 4 -1.46 -7.10 -91.15
CA ASP A 4 -0.62 -8.15 -90.60
C ASP A 4 -0.81 -8.51 -89.11
N CYS A 5 -0.16 -9.63 -88.82
CA CYS A 5 0.15 -10.29 -87.57
C CYS A 5 1.03 -9.48 -86.56
N PHE A 6 0.98 -9.95 -85.31
CA PHE A 6 2.01 -9.97 -84.25
C PHE A 6 2.32 -8.77 -83.31
N PHE A 7 2.53 -9.17 -82.05
CA PHE A 7 3.44 -8.70 -80.98
C PHE A 7 2.94 -7.95 -79.72
N HIS A 8 3.32 -8.57 -78.59
CA HIS A 8 3.49 -8.19 -77.19
C HIS A 8 3.21 -6.75 -76.69
N GLY A 9 2.62 -6.68 -75.50
CA GLY A 9 2.72 -5.51 -74.62
C GLY A 9 2.23 -5.79 -73.20
N LEU A 10 3.17 -5.97 -72.26
CA LEU A 10 2.96 -6.00 -70.81
C LEU A 10 2.06 -4.85 -70.34
N ARG A 11 1.02 -5.15 -69.53
CA ARG A 11 0.51 -4.20 -68.53
C ARG A 11 0.44 -4.85 -67.16
N ARG A 12 1.39 -4.46 -66.32
CA ARG A 12 1.38 -4.66 -64.86
C ARG A 12 0.07 -4.10 -64.30
N ARG A 13 -0.72 -4.96 -63.66
CA ARG A 13 -1.78 -4.55 -62.73
C ARG A 13 -1.12 -4.11 -61.42
N THR A 14 -1.10 -2.82 -61.15
CA THR A 14 -0.79 -2.28 -59.82
C THR A 14 -1.99 -2.50 -58.92
N LEU A 15 -1.86 -3.46 -58.00
CA LEU A 15 -2.69 -3.57 -56.80
C LEU A 15 -2.26 -2.45 -55.83
N LEU A 16 -3.17 -1.53 -55.52
CA LEU A 16 -3.04 -0.60 -54.40
C LEU A 16 -3.14 -1.43 -53.11
N GLY A 17 -1.98 -1.70 -52.49
CA GLY A 17 -1.89 -2.32 -51.17
C GLY A 17 -2.27 -1.33 -50.06
N LEU A 18 -3.06 -1.81 -49.10
CA LEU A 18 -3.31 -1.13 -47.84
C LEU A 18 -1.98 -0.90 -47.09
N PRO A 19 -1.77 0.26 -46.43
CA PRO A 19 -0.64 0.39 -45.53
C PRO A 19 -0.91 -0.46 -44.27
N ALA A 20 -0.08 -1.48 -44.07
CA ALA A 20 0.04 -2.16 -42.80
C ALA A 20 0.56 -1.15 -41.77
N ALA A 21 -0.29 -0.75 -40.82
CA ALA A 21 0.13 -0.01 -39.66
C ALA A 21 1.07 -0.89 -38.83
N LEU A 22 2.38 -0.62 -38.91
CA LEU A 22 3.35 -1.15 -37.97
C LEU A 22 3.00 -0.60 -36.59
N TRP A 23 2.42 -1.45 -35.75
CA TRP A 23 2.45 -1.28 -34.31
C TRP A 23 3.91 -1.38 -33.88
N LEU A 24 4.58 -0.24 -33.79
CA LEU A 24 5.85 -0.14 -33.07
C LEU A 24 5.52 -0.42 -31.61
N ALA A 25 5.80 -1.65 -31.17
CA ALA A 25 5.87 -1.96 -29.76
C ALA A 25 6.90 -0.99 -29.15
N THR A 26 6.41 -0.06 -28.33
CA THR A 26 7.28 0.74 -27.48
C THR A 26 8.06 -0.25 -26.61
N PRO A 27 9.40 -0.12 -26.51
CA PRO A 27 10.12 -0.93 -25.55
C PRO A 27 9.56 -0.58 -24.18
N ALA A 28 9.05 -1.58 -23.47
CA ALA A 28 8.80 -1.45 -22.05
C ALA A 28 10.14 -0.99 -21.44
N LEU A 29 10.16 0.21 -20.85
CA LEU A 29 11.31 0.66 -20.10
C LEU A 29 11.54 -0.37 -19.00
N ALA A 30 12.65 -1.09 -19.10
CA ALA A 30 13.07 -2.05 -18.08
C ALA A 30 13.17 -1.32 -16.74
N GLN A 31 12.40 -1.81 -15.75
CA GLN A 31 12.57 -1.40 -14.36
C GLN A 31 13.98 -1.82 -13.91
N PRO A 32 14.72 -0.98 -13.16
CA PRO A 32 16.07 -1.31 -12.74
C PRO A 32 16.10 -2.59 -11.87
N ASP A 33 17.06 -3.44 -12.20
CA ASP A 33 17.19 -4.88 -11.89
C ASP A 33 17.56 -5.26 -10.44
N ILE A 34 17.14 -4.49 -9.41
CA ILE A 34 17.31 -4.94 -8.01
C ILE A 34 16.03 -4.66 -7.22
N LEU A 35 15.14 -5.64 -7.20
CA LEU A 35 13.81 -5.51 -6.58
C LEU A 35 13.79 -6.03 -5.12
N ALA A 36 14.77 -6.84 -4.70
CA ALA A 36 14.95 -7.27 -3.32
C ALA A 36 16.43 -7.40 -2.93
N VAL A 37 16.79 -6.93 -1.74
CA VAL A 37 18.12 -7.04 -1.12
C VAL A 37 18.18 -8.30 -0.27
N ILE A 38 19.22 -9.13 -0.46
CA ILE A 38 19.45 -10.34 0.33
C ILE A 38 20.43 -10.03 1.47
N GLY A 39 19.92 -10.01 2.70
CA GLY A 39 20.69 -9.88 3.93
C GLY A 39 21.18 -11.20 4.50
N LYS A 40 21.78 -11.12 5.70
CA LYS A 40 22.21 -12.29 6.48
C LYS A 40 21.03 -13.20 6.78
N GLU A 41 21.31 -14.50 6.89
CA GLU A 41 20.30 -15.53 7.21
C GLU A 41 19.10 -15.50 6.23
N HIS A 42 19.34 -15.04 5.00
CA HIS A 42 18.33 -14.86 3.97
C HIS A 42 17.13 -14.01 4.41
N TYR A 43 17.37 -12.99 5.25
CA TYR A 43 16.42 -11.88 5.39
C TYR A 43 16.36 -11.11 4.06
N LEU A 44 15.15 -10.89 3.56
CA LEU A 44 14.95 -10.12 2.33
C LEU A 44 14.41 -8.75 2.67
N PHE A 45 14.93 -7.72 2.02
CA PHE A 45 14.44 -6.35 2.16
C PHE A 45 13.94 -5.85 0.81
N PRO A 46 12.87 -5.04 0.79
CA PRO A 46 12.47 -4.38 -0.44
C PRO A 46 13.62 -3.53 -0.99
N GLY A 47 13.85 -3.59 -2.30
CA GLY A 47 14.82 -2.73 -2.99
C GLY A 47 14.36 -1.27 -3.09
N TRP A 48 13.04 -1.05 -2.97
CA TRP A 48 12.45 0.28 -2.84
C TRP A 48 12.48 0.77 -1.38
N GLY A 49 12.47 2.08 -1.19
CA GLY A 49 12.83 2.69 0.09
C GLY A 49 14.33 2.90 0.15
N THR A 50 14.73 4.02 -0.44
CA THR A 50 16.12 4.38 -0.72
C THR A 50 17.00 4.25 0.53
N THR A 51 18.22 3.77 0.32
CA THR A 51 19.33 3.89 1.28
C THR A 51 19.88 5.33 1.35
N ASP A 52 19.35 6.21 0.50
CA ASP A 52 19.69 7.62 0.45
C ASP A 52 19.20 8.39 1.68
N ALA A 53 19.80 9.58 1.85
CA ALA A 53 19.33 10.58 2.78
C ALA A 53 17.83 10.91 2.52
N PRO A 54 17.03 11.17 3.56
CA PRO A 54 15.63 11.53 3.38
C PRO A 54 15.46 12.77 2.48
N ASP A 55 14.59 12.66 1.49
CA ASP A 55 14.11 13.81 0.71
C ASP A 55 13.10 14.61 1.56
N TRP A 56 13.62 15.46 2.45
CA TRP A 56 12.80 16.25 3.35
C TRP A 56 11.82 17.18 2.63
N PRO A 57 12.18 17.90 1.54
CA PRO A 57 11.21 18.68 0.77
C PRO A 57 10.05 17.85 0.24
N ALA A 58 10.30 16.66 -0.31
CA ALA A 58 9.23 15.79 -0.79
C ALA A 58 8.37 15.23 0.36
N ILE A 59 9.00 14.86 1.49
CA ILE A 59 8.31 14.46 2.72
C ILE A 59 7.40 15.58 3.22
N ASP A 60 7.88 16.82 3.30
CA ASP A 60 7.11 17.99 3.75
C ASP A 60 5.90 18.24 2.83
N ALA A 61 6.09 18.08 1.52
CA ALA A 61 4.99 18.16 0.56
C ALA A 61 3.95 17.04 0.79
N SER A 62 4.35 15.79 1.05
CA SER A 62 3.43 14.72 1.42
C SER A 62 2.71 15.00 2.73
N VAL A 63 3.40 15.52 3.75
CA VAL A 63 2.77 15.93 5.03
C VAL A 63 1.69 16.98 4.78
N ALA A 64 1.98 18.00 3.98
CA ALA A 64 1.01 19.03 3.65
C ALA A 64 -0.24 18.47 2.96
N ARG A 65 -0.09 17.50 2.04
CA ARG A 65 -1.22 16.82 1.39
C ARG A 65 -2.04 15.98 2.36
N VAL A 66 -1.40 15.24 3.27
CA VAL A 66 -2.12 14.47 4.30
C VAL A 66 -2.87 15.40 5.26
N ALA A 67 -2.25 16.52 5.65
CA ALA A 67 -2.89 17.53 6.48
C ALA A 67 -4.10 18.15 5.78
N GLU A 68 -4.03 18.40 4.47
CA GLU A 68 -5.16 18.89 3.68
C GLU A 68 -6.34 17.92 3.69
N VAL A 69 -6.06 16.63 3.45
CA VAL A 69 -7.07 15.56 3.56
C VAL A 69 -7.71 15.57 4.95
N ARG A 70 -6.89 15.64 6.00
CA ARG A 70 -7.36 15.72 7.39
C ARG A 70 -8.31 16.90 7.62
N ARG A 71 -7.95 18.10 7.16
CA ARG A 71 -8.78 19.30 7.34
C ARG A 71 -10.12 19.18 6.62
N ARG A 72 -10.11 18.67 5.39
CA ARG A 72 -11.32 18.50 4.58
C ARG A 72 -12.25 17.42 5.13
N LEU A 73 -11.70 16.30 5.61
CA LEU A 73 -12.47 15.28 6.32
C LEU A 73 -13.08 15.85 7.61
N ALA A 74 -12.30 16.60 8.39
CA ALA A 74 -12.78 17.22 9.62
C ALA A 74 -13.91 18.23 9.38
N ALA A 75 -13.87 18.99 8.27
CA ALA A 75 -14.96 19.89 7.88
C ALA A 75 -16.29 19.16 7.63
N ARG A 76 -16.23 17.84 7.36
CA ARG A 76 -17.39 16.96 7.20
C ARG A 76 -17.67 16.09 8.45
N GLY A 77 -17.00 16.36 9.57
CA GLY A 77 -17.14 15.59 10.81
C GLY A 77 -16.50 14.19 10.76
N ILE A 78 -15.60 13.94 9.80
CA ILE A 78 -14.91 12.66 9.65
C ILE A 78 -13.50 12.77 10.23
N VAL A 79 -13.14 11.86 11.13
CA VAL A 79 -11.81 11.80 11.73
C VAL A 79 -10.84 11.07 10.79
N LEU A 80 -9.64 11.62 10.59
CA LEU A 80 -8.52 10.90 9.98
C LEU A 80 -7.61 10.33 11.09
N VAL A 81 -7.24 9.06 10.96
CA VAL A 81 -6.14 8.44 11.71
C VAL A 81 -5.13 7.90 10.70
N ALA A 82 -3.86 8.27 10.84
CA ALA A 82 -2.82 7.97 9.85
C ALA A 82 -1.65 7.17 10.46
N PRO A 83 -1.79 5.85 10.67
CA PRO A 83 -0.66 5.03 11.11
C PRO A 83 0.39 4.94 9.99
N VAL A 84 1.56 5.51 10.23
CA VAL A 84 2.73 5.36 9.35
C VAL A 84 3.50 4.13 9.77
N LEU A 85 3.60 3.14 8.88
CA LEU A 85 4.38 1.95 9.14
C LEU A 85 5.88 2.25 8.93
N PRO A 86 6.75 1.93 9.89
CA PRO A 86 8.20 2.07 9.77
C PRO A 86 8.80 1.06 8.78
N SER A 87 9.96 1.34 8.24
CA SER A 87 10.71 0.46 7.35
C SER A 87 11.10 -0.82 8.06
N LYS A 88 10.92 -1.96 7.37
CA LYS A 88 11.44 -3.27 7.80
C LYS A 88 12.94 -3.21 8.14
N LYS A 89 13.72 -2.37 7.44
CA LYS A 89 15.16 -2.21 7.66
C LYS A 89 15.48 -1.76 9.10
N LEU A 90 14.62 -0.93 9.72
CA LEU A 90 14.81 -0.46 11.11
C LEU A 90 14.79 -1.60 12.14
N PHE A 91 14.02 -2.65 11.88
CA PHE A 91 13.80 -3.75 12.82
C PHE A 91 14.80 -4.89 12.71
N TYR A 92 15.45 -5.02 11.56
CA TYR A 92 16.36 -6.11 11.24
C TYR A 92 17.69 -5.56 10.72
N ALA A 93 18.15 -4.45 11.31
CA ALA A 93 19.37 -3.75 10.89
C ALA A 93 20.62 -4.63 10.99
N ASP A 94 20.66 -5.57 11.94
CA ASP A 94 21.74 -6.55 12.12
C ASP A 94 21.86 -7.53 10.94
N LYS A 95 20.78 -7.69 10.16
CA LYS A 95 20.70 -8.55 8.98
C LYS A 95 21.08 -7.85 7.68
N LEU A 96 21.18 -6.52 7.66
CA LEU A 96 21.64 -5.77 6.48
C LEU A 96 23.15 -5.99 6.26
N VAL A 97 23.59 -5.91 5.00
CA VAL A 97 24.98 -6.15 4.58
C VAL A 97 25.43 -5.09 3.57
N GLY A 98 26.74 -4.89 3.44
CA GLY A 98 27.31 -3.98 2.44
C GLY A 98 26.77 -2.55 2.51
N ASP A 99 26.44 -2.00 1.35
CA ASP A 99 25.94 -0.63 1.17
C ASP A 99 24.48 -0.44 1.63
N ASP A 100 23.78 -1.53 2.00
CA ASP A 100 22.41 -1.49 2.52
C ASP A 100 22.33 -1.22 4.03
N ARG A 101 23.47 -1.04 4.71
CA ARG A 101 23.48 -0.70 6.14
C ARG A 101 22.81 0.65 6.37
N LEU A 102 22.04 0.74 7.45
CA LEU A 102 21.37 1.98 7.83
C LEU A 102 22.38 3.09 8.12
N THR A 103 22.24 4.23 7.44
CA THR A 103 22.96 5.46 7.78
C THR A 103 22.25 6.18 8.94
N PRO A 104 22.94 7.10 9.66
CA PRO A 104 22.30 7.93 10.68
C PRO A 104 21.06 8.69 10.18
N GLU A 105 21.11 9.17 8.93
CA GLU A 105 20.00 9.90 8.30
C GLU A 105 18.80 8.99 8.05
N MET A 106 19.03 7.71 7.71
CA MET A 106 17.96 6.72 7.57
C MET A 106 17.28 6.43 8.91
N LEU A 107 18.04 6.35 10.00
CA LEU A 107 17.50 6.11 11.35
C LEU A 107 16.58 7.25 11.81
N GLY A 108 16.86 8.49 11.39
CA GLY A 108 16.05 9.66 11.74
C GLY A 108 14.78 9.84 10.87
N ARG A 109 14.64 9.10 9.76
CA ARG A 109 13.59 9.32 8.77
C ARG A 109 12.19 9.09 9.33
N TYR A 110 11.96 7.93 9.94
CA TYR A 110 10.67 7.58 10.55
C TYR A 110 10.24 8.62 11.58
N ALA A 111 11.11 8.89 12.56
CA ALA A 111 10.85 9.89 13.61
C ALA A 111 10.57 11.26 12.99
N GLY A 112 11.34 11.69 11.99
CA GLY A 112 11.14 12.95 11.30
C GLY A 112 9.81 13.05 10.54
N ILE A 113 9.32 11.96 9.93
CA ILE A 113 7.99 11.90 9.32
C ILE A 113 6.90 11.99 10.39
N ARG A 114 7.01 11.19 11.44
CA ARG A 114 6.07 11.17 12.58
C ARG A 114 5.93 12.57 13.19
N ASP A 115 7.04 13.22 13.47
CA ASP A 115 7.08 14.52 14.14
C ASP A 115 6.48 15.62 13.25
N ARG A 116 6.71 15.59 11.94
CA ARG A 116 6.08 16.52 10.99
C ARG A 116 4.58 16.31 10.88
N LEU A 117 4.11 15.06 10.83
CA LEU A 117 2.67 14.76 10.83
C LEU A 117 2.00 15.23 12.12
N ALA A 118 2.66 15.01 13.27
CA ALA A 118 2.19 15.50 14.56
C ALA A 118 2.13 17.04 14.61
N ALA A 119 3.17 17.72 14.12
CA ALA A 119 3.20 19.19 14.01
C ALA A 119 2.10 19.72 13.08
N ALA A 120 1.76 18.98 12.02
CA ALA A 120 0.64 19.26 11.12
C ALA A 120 -0.74 18.81 11.68
N GLN A 121 -0.79 18.38 12.95
CA GLN A 121 -2.00 17.93 13.64
C GLN A 121 -2.72 16.76 12.94
N VAL A 122 -1.97 15.89 12.26
CA VAL A 122 -2.50 14.65 11.70
C VAL A 122 -2.49 13.59 12.80
N PRO A 123 -3.66 13.06 13.22
CA PRO A 123 -3.72 12.08 14.29
C PRO A 123 -3.03 10.77 13.90
N GLY A 124 -2.15 10.28 14.78
CA GLY A 124 -1.41 9.04 14.64
C GLY A 124 -0.75 8.66 15.95
N PHE A 125 0.11 7.64 15.93
CA PHE A 125 0.88 7.19 17.09
C PHE A 125 2.22 6.63 16.63
N ASP A 126 3.15 6.46 17.57
CA ASP A 126 4.46 5.90 17.29
C ASP A 126 4.39 4.39 17.05
N VAL A 127 4.27 4.02 15.77
CA VAL A 127 4.25 2.63 15.32
C VAL A 127 5.63 1.97 15.50
N GLU A 128 6.73 2.71 15.38
CA GLU A 128 8.05 2.11 15.64
C GLU A 128 8.16 1.65 17.09
N ALA A 129 7.90 2.55 18.05
CA ALA A 129 7.94 2.22 19.46
C ALA A 129 7.00 1.04 19.78
N LEU A 130 5.79 1.05 19.24
CA LEU A 130 4.83 -0.05 19.41
C LEU A 130 5.38 -1.38 18.89
N LEU A 131 5.93 -1.42 17.67
CA LEU A 131 6.46 -2.63 17.07
C LEU A 131 7.75 -3.11 17.74
N ARG A 132 8.56 -2.21 18.32
CA ARG A 132 9.67 -2.62 19.19
C ARG A 132 9.19 -3.41 20.41
N THR A 133 8.01 -3.06 20.97
CA THR A 133 7.44 -3.86 22.07
C THR A 133 7.01 -5.26 21.62
N VAL A 134 6.62 -5.44 20.36
CA VAL A 134 6.31 -6.75 19.77
C VAL A 134 7.59 -7.57 19.62
N GLN A 135 8.67 -6.97 19.09
CA GLN A 135 9.99 -7.64 19.02
C GLN A 135 10.53 -8.03 20.40
N ALA A 136 10.38 -7.18 21.40
CA ALA A 136 10.85 -7.44 22.76
C ALA A 136 10.15 -8.65 23.42
N ARG A 137 8.96 -9.04 22.94
CA ARG A 137 8.24 -10.26 23.37
C ARG A 137 8.68 -11.52 22.61
N GLY A 138 9.66 -11.40 21.71
CA GLY A 138 10.14 -12.49 20.86
C GLY A 138 9.30 -12.72 19.60
N GLU A 139 8.38 -11.82 19.27
CA GLU A 139 7.55 -11.92 18.06
C GLU A 139 8.18 -11.15 16.89
N ALA A 140 8.18 -11.74 15.70
CA ALA A 140 8.63 -11.05 14.50
C ALA A 140 7.61 -9.95 14.12
N VAL A 141 8.12 -8.80 13.66
CA VAL A 141 7.28 -7.67 13.21
C VAL A 141 7.06 -7.65 11.71
N TYR A 142 8.05 -8.09 10.94
CA TYR A 142 7.91 -8.41 9.52
C TYR A 142 8.32 -9.85 9.28
N TYR A 143 7.72 -10.47 8.28
CA TYR A 143 8.15 -11.76 7.78
C TYR A 143 9.57 -11.69 7.20
N ARG A 144 10.34 -12.77 7.27
CA ARG A 144 11.76 -12.78 6.90
C ARG A 144 11.94 -12.58 5.39
N THR A 145 11.13 -13.25 4.58
CA THR A 145 11.25 -13.29 3.11
C THR A 145 10.15 -12.52 2.38
N ASP A 146 9.41 -11.70 3.10
CA ASP A 146 8.25 -10.96 2.63
C ASP A 146 8.30 -9.49 3.10
N GLN A 147 7.68 -8.57 2.37
CA GLN A 147 7.68 -7.15 2.71
C GLN A 147 6.70 -6.81 3.84
N HIS A 148 5.71 -7.66 4.10
CA HIS A 148 4.59 -7.35 4.97
C HIS A 148 4.88 -7.63 6.44
N TRP A 149 4.15 -6.93 7.28
CA TRP A 149 4.13 -7.18 8.72
C TRP A 149 3.57 -8.56 9.04
N THR A 150 3.89 -9.06 10.22
CA THR A 150 3.27 -10.28 10.74
C THR A 150 1.88 -10.00 11.30
N GLN A 151 1.08 -11.06 11.53
CA GLN A 151 -0.21 -10.94 12.20
C GLN A 151 -0.09 -10.28 13.58
N ALA A 152 0.97 -10.54 14.34
CA ALA A 152 1.18 -9.96 15.67
C ALA A 152 1.40 -8.44 15.59
N ALA A 153 2.22 -7.99 14.64
CA ALA A 153 2.44 -6.58 14.38
C ALA A 153 1.15 -5.88 13.88
N ALA A 154 0.44 -6.50 12.93
CA ALA A 154 -0.84 -6.01 12.46
C ALA A 154 -1.87 -5.90 13.60
N ASP A 155 -1.93 -6.90 14.48
CA ASP A 155 -2.85 -6.91 15.61
C ASP A 155 -2.54 -5.79 16.61
N ALA A 156 -1.25 -5.58 16.93
CA ALA A 156 -0.82 -4.50 17.82
C ALA A 156 -1.17 -3.11 17.25
N VAL A 157 -0.91 -2.88 15.96
CA VAL A 157 -1.25 -1.60 15.30
C VAL A 157 -2.76 -1.40 15.23
N ALA A 158 -3.55 -2.47 15.03
CA ALA A 158 -5.01 -2.40 15.06
C ALA A 158 -5.54 -2.01 16.46
N GLU A 159 -4.98 -2.57 17.53
CA GLU A 159 -5.33 -2.22 18.91
C GLU A 159 -5.02 -0.75 19.23
N ALA A 160 -3.84 -0.26 18.86
CA ALA A 160 -3.46 1.14 19.05
C ALA A 160 -4.32 2.09 18.21
N THR A 161 -4.64 1.70 16.97
CA THR A 161 -5.56 2.46 16.09
C THR A 161 -6.95 2.54 16.72
N ALA A 162 -7.47 1.44 17.26
CA ALA A 162 -8.77 1.42 17.92
C ALA A 162 -8.81 2.29 19.18
N ALA A 163 -7.74 2.26 19.98
CA ALA A 163 -7.62 3.12 21.16
C ALA A 163 -7.66 4.60 20.77
N LEU A 164 -6.93 5.00 19.73
CA LEU A 164 -6.95 6.38 19.22
C LEU A 164 -8.32 6.76 18.65
N ILE A 165 -8.97 5.88 17.88
CA ILE A 165 -10.33 6.13 17.37
C ILE A 165 -11.32 6.34 18.52
N ARG A 166 -11.27 5.54 19.58
CA ARG A 166 -12.16 5.72 20.75
C ARG A 166 -11.95 7.05 21.46
N GLN A 167 -10.73 7.57 21.48
CA GLN A 167 -10.43 8.89 22.04
C GLN A 167 -11.00 10.02 21.17
N LEU A 168 -10.86 9.89 19.84
CA LEU A 168 -11.26 10.93 18.88
C LEU A 168 -12.75 10.87 18.50
N VAL A 169 -13.35 9.69 18.55
CA VAL A 169 -14.76 9.41 18.24
C VAL A 169 -15.36 8.61 19.40
N PRO A 170 -15.76 9.28 20.51
CA PRO A 170 -16.23 8.59 21.72
C PRO A 170 -17.49 7.73 21.51
N GLN A 171 -18.29 8.06 20.50
CA GLN A 171 -19.52 7.34 20.14
C GLN A 171 -19.47 6.91 18.68
N LEU A 172 -19.02 5.68 18.44
CA LEU A 172 -19.14 5.04 17.14
C LEU A 172 -20.58 4.55 16.91
N ALA A 173 -21.14 4.92 15.77
CA ALA A 173 -22.42 4.48 15.25
C ALA A 173 -22.43 2.95 15.04
N GLY A 174 -23.63 2.41 14.87
CA GLY A 174 -23.85 0.96 14.85
C GLY A 174 -23.88 0.35 16.25
N ASN A 175 -24.17 -0.94 16.32
CA ASN A 175 -24.40 -1.65 17.57
C ASN A 175 -23.14 -2.35 18.07
N PRO A 176 -22.85 -2.36 19.38
CA PRO A 176 -21.91 -3.31 19.98
C PRO A 176 -22.28 -4.75 19.62
N GLY A 177 -21.29 -5.63 19.54
CA GLY A 177 -21.40 -7.01 19.08
C GLY A 177 -21.39 -7.20 17.57
N THR A 178 -21.30 -6.11 16.78
CA THR A 178 -21.27 -6.18 15.30
C THR A 178 -19.86 -6.12 14.72
N GLY A 179 -18.84 -6.04 15.57
CA GLY A 179 -17.45 -6.22 15.16
C GLY A 179 -17.19 -7.64 14.64
N MET A 180 -16.19 -7.79 13.78
CA MET A 180 -15.84 -9.10 13.24
C MET A 180 -15.41 -10.06 14.35
N ALA A 181 -16.02 -11.26 14.36
CA ALA A 181 -15.51 -12.37 15.16
C ALA A 181 -14.18 -12.84 14.57
N LEU A 182 -13.15 -12.92 15.40
CA LEU A 182 -11.83 -13.38 14.95
C LEU A 182 -11.82 -14.90 14.84
N GLY A 183 -11.50 -15.39 13.64
CA GLY A 183 -11.33 -16.83 13.41
C GLY A 183 -10.04 -17.38 13.99
N THR A 184 -9.86 -18.69 13.83
CA THR A 184 -8.67 -19.40 14.30
C THR A 184 -7.43 -18.93 13.56
N VAL A 185 -6.32 -18.91 14.29
CA VAL A 185 -5.00 -18.63 13.73
C VAL A 185 -4.45 -19.93 13.14
N ALA A 186 -4.00 -19.86 11.88
CA ALA A 186 -3.39 -20.96 11.15
C ALA A 186 -1.93 -20.67 10.82
N LYS A 187 -1.13 -21.73 10.72
CA LYS A 187 0.25 -21.67 10.25
C LYS A 187 0.32 -22.16 8.81
N GLU A 188 0.87 -21.33 7.93
CA GLU A 188 1.02 -21.62 6.51
C GLU A 188 2.49 -21.55 6.13
N ARG A 189 3.03 -22.60 5.52
CA ARG A 189 4.42 -22.59 5.06
C ARG A 189 4.42 -22.17 3.59
N ARG A 190 5.08 -21.07 3.22
CA ARG A 190 5.12 -20.56 1.84
C ARG A 190 6.35 -19.70 1.60
N TYR A 191 6.62 -19.34 0.35
CA TYR A 191 7.59 -18.29 0.06
C TYR A 191 6.93 -16.93 0.32
N GLY A 192 7.70 -16.01 0.89
CA GLY A 192 7.28 -14.62 1.00
C GLY A 192 7.31 -13.90 -0.34
N ASP A 193 6.61 -12.79 -0.45
CA ASP A 193 6.44 -12.10 -1.72
C ASP A 193 7.75 -11.57 -2.33
N LEU A 194 8.70 -11.11 -1.50
CA LEU A 194 10.03 -10.72 -1.97
C LEU A 194 10.77 -11.93 -2.56
N ALA A 195 10.64 -13.10 -1.93
CA ALA A 195 11.21 -14.34 -2.46
C ALA A 195 10.49 -14.85 -3.71
N GLU A 196 9.15 -14.77 -3.77
CA GLU A 196 8.36 -15.26 -4.90
C GLU A 196 8.60 -14.42 -6.16
N ARG A 197 8.70 -13.10 -6.02
CA ARG A 197 8.70 -12.16 -7.14
C ARG A 197 10.10 -11.83 -7.65
N PHE A 198 11.11 -11.79 -6.79
CA PHE A 198 12.38 -11.15 -7.11
C PHE A 198 13.61 -12.04 -7.01
N LEU A 199 13.51 -13.21 -6.38
CA LEU A 199 14.63 -14.14 -6.29
C LEU A 199 14.63 -15.13 -7.46
N THR A 200 15.83 -15.50 -7.91
CA THR A 200 15.99 -16.63 -8.82
C THR A 200 15.54 -17.94 -8.14
N PRO A 201 15.22 -19.01 -8.90
CA PRO A 201 14.85 -20.29 -8.30
C PRO A 201 15.88 -20.85 -7.30
N GLU A 202 17.17 -20.61 -7.54
CA GLU A 202 18.25 -21.04 -6.64
C GLU A 202 18.28 -20.21 -5.36
N GLN A 203 18.29 -18.88 -5.47
CA GLN A 203 18.22 -17.98 -4.32
C GLN A 203 16.97 -18.23 -3.48
N ARG A 204 15.83 -18.46 -4.12
CA ARG A 204 14.56 -18.78 -3.44
C ARG A 204 14.64 -20.12 -2.70
N ARG A 205 15.25 -21.16 -3.30
CA ARG A 205 15.51 -22.44 -2.60
C ARG A 205 16.40 -22.25 -1.39
N ALA A 206 17.46 -21.45 -1.50
CA ALA A 206 18.37 -21.15 -0.40
C ALA A 206 17.66 -20.36 0.73
N ALA A 207 16.87 -19.35 0.37
CA ALA A 207 16.09 -18.56 1.33
C ALA A 207 15.03 -19.39 2.07
N GLY A 208 14.49 -20.42 1.41
CA GLY A 208 13.53 -21.35 1.98
C GLY A 208 12.14 -20.74 2.21
N ARG A 209 11.15 -21.61 2.42
CA ARG A 209 9.79 -21.21 2.81
C ARG A 209 9.79 -20.81 4.28
N GLU A 210 9.07 -19.74 4.61
CA GLU A 210 8.82 -19.34 6.00
C GLU A 210 7.40 -19.71 6.45
N VAL A 211 7.17 -19.65 7.76
CA VAL A 211 5.87 -19.94 8.36
C VAL A 211 5.13 -18.64 8.60
N PHE A 212 4.08 -18.43 7.83
CA PHE A 212 3.12 -17.36 8.01
C PHE A 212 2.13 -17.76 9.09
N THR A 213 1.83 -16.82 9.98
CA THR A 213 0.76 -16.95 10.97
C THR A 213 -0.35 -16.06 10.48
N VAL A 214 -1.48 -16.63 10.09
CA VAL A 214 -2.59 -15.88 9.49
C VAL A 214 -3.90 -16.25 10.14
N ARG A 215 -4.78 -15.27 10.28
CA ARG A 215 -6.11 -15.47 10.80
C ARG A 215 -7.04 -15.94 9.68
N ARG A 216 -7.63 -17.13 9.86
CA ARG A 216 -8.68 -17.59 8.95
C ARG A 216 -9.95 -16.77 9.16
N ALA A 217 -10.67 -16.51 8.07
CA ALA A 217 -12.03 -16.00 8.19
C ALA A 217 -12.92 -17.02 8.91
N THR A 218 -13.79 -16.55 9.80
CA THR A 218 -14.86 -17.40 10.35
C THR A 218 -15.86 -17.74 9.26
N GLN A 219 -16.22 -19.02 9.10
CA GLN A 219 -17.40 -19.40 8.33
C GLN A 219 -18.66 -19.13 9.18
N GLN A 220 -19.01 -17.86 9.33
CA GLN A 220 -20.27 -17.34 9.86
C GLN A 220 -20.24 -15.82 9.56
N ALA A 221 -21.22 -15.20 8.88
CA ALA A 221 -22.59 -15.59 8.55
C ALA A 221 -22.94 -15.19 7.10
N GLY A 222 -23.82 -15.97 6.46
CA GLY A 222 -24.41 -15.58 5.18
C GLY A 222 -25.16 -14.26 5.27
N LEU A 223 -25.22 -13.52 4.17
CA LEU A 223 -26.22 -12.50 3.77
C LEU A 223 -26.99 -11.69 4.84
N LEU A 224 -26.45 -11.49 6.04
CA LEU A 224 -27.10 -10.83 7.15
C LEU A 224 -26.44 -9.47 7.36
N ASP A 225 -27.16 -8.50 6.81
CA ASP A 225 -27.03 -7.05 6.87
C ASP A 225 -25.68 -6.45 6.48
N SER A 226 -25.75 -5.59 5.47
CA SER A 226 -24.85 -4.48 5.21
C SER A 226 -24.83 -3.52 6.39
N ALA A 227 -24.34 -3.98 7.55
CA ALA A 227 -24.18 -3.16 8.73
C ALA A 227 -23.17 -2.07 8.39
N ARG A 228 -23.63 -0.82 8.48
CA ARG A 228 -22.85 0.37 8.16
C ARG A 228 -21.54 0.34 8.93
N ALA A 229 -20.42 0.47 8.22
CA ALA A 229 -19.11 0.52 8.84
C ALA A 229 -18.81 1.96 9.30
N PRO A 230 -18.83 2.28 10.61
CA PRO A 230 -18.48 3.62 11.08
C PRO A 230 -16.98 3.94 10.87
N VAL A 231 -16.17 2.94 10.51
CA VAL A 231 -14.74 3.08 10.24
C VAL A 231 -14.41 2.47 8.89
N HIS A 232 -13.60 3.20 8.11
CA HIS A 232 -13.04 2.72 6.86
C HIS A 232 -11.52 2.68 6.93
N VAL A 233 -10.90 1.61 6.41
CA VAL A 233 -9.44 1.48 6.27
C VAL A 233 -9.08 1.61 4.79
N THR A 234 -8.10 2.46 4.48
CA THR A 234 -7.53 2.59 3.14
C THR A 234 -6.01 2.54 3.21
N GLY A 235 -5.37 1.86 2.26
CA GLY A 235 -3.91 1.72 2.24
C GLY A 235 -3.41 0.71 1.20
N ASN A 236 -2.13 0.34 1.30
CA ASN A 236 -1.55 -0.64 0.40
C ASN A 236 -1.74 -2.08 0.91
N SER A 237 -1.05 -3.05 0.32
CA SER A 237 -1.14 -4.48 0.64
C SER A 237 -0.82 -4.82 2.10
N MET A 238 -0.26 -3.90 2.88
CA MET A 238 -0.14 -4.03 4.34
C MET A 238 -1.50 -4.23 5.02
N VAL A 239 -2.54 -3.51 4.59
CA VAL A 239 -3.89 -3.61 5.19
C VAL A 239 -4.78 -4.65 4.51
N GLN A 240 -4.22 -5.48 3.62
CA GLN A 240 -5.02 -6.54 2.99
C GLN A 240 -5.57 -7.50 4.06
N PRO A 241 -6.80 -8.01 3.90
CA PRO A 241 -7.43 -8.91 4.87
C PRO A 241 -6.57 -10.12 5.27
N TYR A 242 -5.69 -10.62 4.41
CA TYR A 242 -4.81 -11.74 4.73
C TYR A 242 -3.91 -11.52 5.96
N PHE A 243 -3.47 -10.28 6.23
CA PHE A 243 -2.65 -9.97 7.41
C PHE A 243 -3.47 -9.56 8.65
N GLY A 244 -4.79 -9.50 8.52
CA GLY A 244 -5.70 -9.43 9.65
C GLY A 244 -5.90 -8.05 10.30
N PHE A 245 -5.21 -7.00 9.85
CA PHE A 245 -5.36 -5.65 10.40
C PHE A 245 -6.80 -5.14 10.43
N PRO A 246 -7.55 -5.08 9.31
CA PRO A 246 -8.92 -4.56 9.34
C PRO A 246 -9.86 -5.46 10.16
N GLN A 247 -9.64 -6.77 10.18
CA GLN A 247 -10.44 -7.71 11.00
C GLN A 247 -10.20 -7.51 12.49
N LYS A 248 -8.93 -7.42 12.90
CA LYS A 248 -8.59 -7.13 14.29
C LYS A 248 -9.14 -5.78 14.70
N LEU A 249 -9.01 -4.75 13.86
CA LEU A 249 -9.57 -3.42 14.12
C LEU A 249 -11.09 -3.48 14.32
N SER A 250 -11.81 -4.18 13.45
CA SER A 250 -13.25 -4.40 13.58
C SER A 250 -13.62 -5.12 14.87
N ASN A 251 -12.89 -6.18 15.20
CA ASN A 251 -13.09 -6.94 16.42
C ASN A 251 -12.90 -6.07 17.66
N VAL A 252 -11.78 -5.35 17.76
CA VAL A 252 -11.45 -4.61 18.98
C VAL A 252 -12.28 -3.34 19.10
N LEU A 253 -12.74 -2.71 18.01
CA LEU A 253 -13.70 -1.62 18.05
C LEU A 253 -15.12 -2.09 18.38
N ASP A 254 -15.37 -3.38 18.22
CA ASP A 254 -16.69 -3.98 18.33
C ASP A 254 -17.71 -3.33 17.37
N ARG A 255 -17.24 -3.02 16.15
CA ARG A 255 -17.97 -2.38 15.05
C ARG A 255 -17.50 -2.87 13.68
N PRO A 256 -18.33 -2.81 12.63
CA PRO A 256 -17.89 -3.17 11.29
C PRO A 256 -16.81 -2.19 10.80
N VAL A 257 -15.80 -2.73 10.12
CA VAL A 257 -14.75 -1.94 9.44
C VAL A 257 -14.76 -2.33 7.98
N SER A 258 -14.92 -1.34 7.10
CA SER A 258 -14.75 -1.55 5.66
C SER A 258 -13.31 -1.29 5.26
N VAL A 259 -12.87 -1.86 4.15
CA VAL A 259 -11.49 -1.70 3.66
C VAL A 259 -11.42 -1.62 2.14
N ASN A 260 -10.62 -0.69 1.61
CA ASN A 260 -10.11 -0.77 0.24
C ASN A 260 -8.58 -0.77 0.27
N TRP A 261 -7.97 -1.55 -0.62
CA TRP A 261 -6.51 -1.64 -0.67
C TRP A 261 -6.03 -2.00 -2.08
N LYS A 262 -4.76 -1.70 -2.35
CA LYS A 262 -4.07 -2.05 -3.60
C LYS A 262 -2.65 -2.56 -3.31
N PRO A 263 -2.03 -3.30 -4.25
CA PRO A 263 -0.61 -3.64 -4.16
C PRO A 263 0.31 -2.43 -3.88
N GLY A 264 1.51 -2.69 -3.34
CA GLY A 264 2.43 -1.66 -2.84
C GLY A 264 3.03 -0.72 -3.91
N ASP A 265 2.96 -1.10 -5.18
CA ASP A 265 3.36 -0.31 -6.36
C ASP A 265 2.28 0.68 -6.83
N VAL A 266 1.05 0.56 -6.31
CA VAL A 266 -0.02 1.54 -6.55
C VAL A 266 0.07 2.64 -5.50
N GLY A 267 0.19 3.90 -5.91
CA GLY A 267 0.36 5.02 -4.97
C GLY A 267 -0.79 5.13 -3.96
N PHE A 268 -0.48 5.21 -2.66
CA PHE A 268 -1.50 5.32 -1.59
C PHE A 268 -2.43 6.53 -1.75
N TRP A 269 -2.03 7.54 -2.54
CA TRP A 269 -2.84 8.67 -2.98
C TRP A 269 -4.08 8.23 -3.79
N VAL A 270 -3.91 7.40 -4.82
CA VAL A 270 -5.04 6.96 -5.64
C VAL A 270 -5.94 6.00 -4.88
N VAL A 271 -5.39 5.20 -3.96
CA VAL A 271 -6.19 4.27 -3.16
C VAL A 271 -7.18 5.04 -2.27
N LEU A 272 -6.72 6.10 -1.60
CA LEU A 272 -7.62 6.99 -0.87
C LEU A 272 -8.62 7.66 -1.82
N MET A 273 -8.15 8.20 -2.96
CA MET A 273 -9.01 8.92 -3.89
C MET A 273 -10.14 8.03 -4.45
N GLU A 274 -9.84 6.78 -4.82
CA GLU A 274 -10.82 5.80 -5.26
C GLU A 274 -11.93 5.59 -4.21
N TYR A 275 -11.57 5.58 -2.92
CA TYR A 275 -12.56 5.47 -1.85
C TYR A 275 -13.40 6.75 -1.72
N LEU A 276 -12.76 7.93 -1.67
CA LEU A 276 -13.45 9.21 -1.53
C LEU A 276 -14.40 9.50 -2.71
N GLU A 277 -14.08 8.99 -3.90
CA GLU A 277 -14.92 9.09 -5.10
C GLU A 277 -15.89 7.90 -5.26
N SER A 278 -15.91 6.97 -4.32
CA SER A 278 -16.78 5.79 -4.41
C SER A 278 -18.25 6.13 -4.12
N ALA A 279 -19.16 5.31 -4.66
CA ALA A 279 -20.57 5.38 -4.28
C ALA A 279 -20.79 5.06 -2.80
N ALA A 280 -19.96 4.18 -2.21
CA ALA A 280 -20.01 3.82 -0.81
C ALA A 280 -19.76 5.03 0.10
N PHE A 281 -18.70 5.80 -0.15
CA PHE A 281 -18.40 7.01 0.63
C PHE A 281 -19.48 8.09 0.49
N ARG A 282 -20.04 8.26 -0.72
CA ARG A 282 -21.13 9.23 -0.95
C ARG A 282 -22.43 8.84 -0.23
N ALA A 283 -22.79 7.56 -0.28
CA ALA A 283 -24.03 7.08 0.31
C ALA A 283 -23.93 7.06 1.85
N GLU A 284 -22.81 6.58 2.38
CA GLU A 284 -22.63 6.31 3.81
C GLU A 284 -21.20 6.65 4.25
N PRO A 285 -20.86 7.95 4.43
CA PRO A 285 -19.53 8.34 4.89
C PRO A 285 -19.27 7.81 6.31
N PRO A 286 -18.05 7.31 6.59
CA PRO A 286 -17.69 6.78 7.90
C PRO A 286 -17.46 7.93 8.89
N GLN A 287 -17.44 7.63 10.19
CA GLN A 287 -17.03 8.58 11.22
C GLN A 287 -15.51 8.68 11.33
N ALA A 288 -14.78 7.63 10.96
CA ALA A 288 -13.32 7.64 10.91
C ALA A 288 -12.78 6.95 9.65
N ILE A 289 -11.75 7.54 9.05
CA ILE A 289 -10.91 6.93 8.02
C ILE A 289 -9.54 6.65 8.63
N VAL A 290 -9.10 5.40 8.54
CA VAL A 290 -7.74 4.98 8.83
C VAL A 290 -6.97 4.91 7.52
N TRP A 291 -6.05 5.85 7.30
CA TRP A 291 -5.20 5.87 6.13
C TRP A 291 -3.82 5.32 6.48
N GLN A 292 -3.58 4.05 6.14
CA GLN A 292 -2.28 3.43 6.34
C GLN A 292 -1.27 4.02 5.35
N LEU A 293 -0.17 4.54 5.91
CA LEU A 293 0.95 5.13 5.18
C LEU A 293 2.22 4.31 5.46
N PHE A 294 3.24 4.44 4.61
CA PHE A 294 4.47 3.64 4.76
C PHE A 294 5.71 4.52 4.61
N GLU A 295 6.61 4.48 5.59
CA GLU A 295 7.83 5.31 5.61
C GLU A 295 8.67 5.20 4.32
N PRO A 296 8.95 3.99 3.76
CA PRO A 296 9.82 3.85 2.60
C PRO A 296 9.40 4.66 1.37
N ASN A 297 8.08 4.87 1.19
CA ASN A 297 7.52 5.51 0.00
C ASN A 297 6.76 6.81 0.33
N PHE A 298 6.84 7.30 1.58
CA PHE A 298 6.10 8.49 2.01
C PHE A 298 6.50 9.77 1.26
N HIS A 299 7.75 9.87 0.82
CA HIS A 299 8.27 10.97 0.00
C HIS A 299 7.71 10.99 -1.42
N LEU A 300 7.11 9.90 -1.89
CA LEU A 300 6.59 9.82 -3.25
C LEU A 300 5.25 10.56 -3.36
N GLY A 301 5.23 11.61 -4.18
CA GLY A 301 4.01 12.33 -4.53
C GLY A 301 3.03 11.49 -5.38
N PRO A 302 1.81 12.00 -5.62
CA PRO A 302 0.81 11.34 -6.45
C PRO A 302 1.23 11.16 -7.91
N ASP A 303 2.20 11.94 -8.40
CA ASP A 303 2.69 11.92 -9.77
C ASP A 303 4.10 11.29 -9.93
N ALA A 304 4.57 10.52 -8.93
CA ALA A 304 5.90 9.91 -8.91
C ALA A 304 6.10 8.84 -10.02
N LYS A 305 6.32 9.31 -11.26
CA LYS A 305 6.51 8.50 -12.46
C LYS A 305 7.69 7.55 -12.34
N GLY A 306 7.48 6.30 -12.75
CA GLY A 306 8.51 5.25 -12.71
C GLY A 306 8.70 4.63 -11.32
N LEU A 307 8.07 5.19 -10.29
CA LEU A 307 8.08 4.68 -8.92
C LEU A 307 6.72 4.11 -8.52
N TRP A 308 5.64 4.69 -9.06
CA TRP A 308 4.30 4.11 -9.04
C TRP A 308 3.91 3.44 -10.36
N ASP A 309 2.98 2.49 -10.26
CA ASP A 309 2.25 1.97 -11.42
C ASP A 309 1.64 3.12 -12.22
N SER A 310 1.78 3.08 -13.54
CA SER A 310 1.43 4.19 -14.42
C SER A 310 -0.06 4.55 -14.39
N ALA A 311 -0.94 3.58 -14.12
CA ALA A 311 -2.38 3.81 -14.00
C ALA A 311 -2.77 4.45 -12.65
N SER A 312 -1.85 4.47 -11.68
CA SER A 312 -2.07 5.06 -10.36
C SER A 312 -1.64 6.52 -10.24
N LEU A 313 -0.99 7.06 -11.27
CA LEU A 313 -0.49 8.44 -11.27
C LEU A 313 -1.65 9.45 -11.29
N ILE A 314 -1.55 10.45 -10.41
CA ILE A 314 -2.46 11.61 -10.39
C ILE A 314 -1.61 12.86 -10.44
N SER A 315 -1.83 13.74 -11.42
CA SER A 315 -1.13 15.03 -11.45
C SER A 315 -1.50 15.88 -10.22
N GLU A 316 -0.63 16.79 -9.79
CA GLU A 316 -0.93 17.69 -8.65
C GLU A 316 -2.24 18.50 -8.83
N GLN A 317 -2.49 18.94 -10.07
CA GLN A 317 -3.72 19.65 -10.41
C GLN A 317 -4.95 18.73 -10.30
N ASP A 318 -4.84 17.49 -10.77
CA ASP A 318 -5.93 16.51 -10.70
C ASP A 318 -6.18 16.08 -9.27
N TRP A 319 -5.13 15.87 -8.48
CA TRP A 319 -5.24 15.56 -7.06
C TRP A 319 -6.04 16.63 -6.33
N SER A 320 -5.64 17.89 -6.48
CA SER A 320 -6.28 19.03 -5.82
C SER A 320 -7.74 19.18 -6.23
N ARG A 321 -8.02 19.07 -7.54
CA ARG A 321 -9.37 19.16 -8.11
C ARG A 321 -10.28 18.02 -7.65
N ARG A 322 -9.79 16.77 -7.69
CA ARG A 322 -10.55 15.58 -7.29
C ARG A 322 -10.81 15.57 -5.79
N LEU A 323 -9.81 15.93 -4.99
CA LEU A 323 -9.97 16.04 -3.53
C LEU A 323 -11.02 17.10 -3.17
N ALA A 324 -10.98 18.26 -3.82
CA ALA A 324 -11.98 19.31 -3.60
C ALA A 324 -13.38 18.89 -4.07
N ALA A 325 -13.50 18.09 -5.13
CA ALA A 325 -14.79 17.57 -5.57
C ALA A 325 -15.36 16.51 -4.62
N ALA A 326 -14.51 15.63 -4.08
CA ALA A 326 -14.93 14.56 -3.17
C ALA A 326 -15.17 15.06 -1.73
N LEU A 327 -14.42 16.08 -1.31
CA LEU A 327 -14.50 16.72 0.01
C LEU A 327 -14.55 18.27 -0.16
N PRO A 328 -15.73 18.81 -0.55
CA PRO A 328 -15.90 20.24 -0.82
C PRO A 328 -15.69 21.13 0.40
#